data_AF-A0A5B6W0N1-F1
#
_entry.id   AF-A0A5B6W0N1-F1
#
_cell.length_a   1.000
_cell.length_b   1.000
_cell.length_c   1.000
_cell.angle_alpha   90.00
_cell.angle_beta   90.00
_cell.angle_gamma   90.00
#
_symmetry.space_group_name_H-M   'P 1'
#
loop_
_entity.id
_entity.type
_entity.pdbx_description
1 polymer ?
#
loop_
_entity_poly.entity_id
_entity_poly.type
_entity_poly.pdbx_seq_one_letter_code
_entity_poly.pdbx_strand_id
1 'polypeptide(L)'
;MIFQTQAQLGSCNHSQDPTCKKFTPFGGGSRCCPGSDLAKVEVAFFLHHLVQNFRWKTEGEDQPIAYPYVEFQRGLVLNVDPCSETTIYCYFYGQKVSFECLNTYKAMAKYIAWQQSKG
;
A
#
# COMPACT_ATOMS: atom_id res chain seq x y z
N MET A 1 6.92 -20.67 -16.05
CA MET A 1 7.06 -19.20 -15.86
C MET A 1 6.74 -18.92 -14.41
N ILE A 2 7.79 -18.99 -13.59
CA ILE A 2 7.69 -18.94 -12.12
C ILE A 2 7.94 -17.49 -11.73
N PHE A 3 6.96 -16.84 -11.13
CA PHE A 3 7.19 -15.63 -10.35
C PHE A 3 7.96 -16.05 -9.09
N GLN A 4 9.29 -16.14 -9.18
CA GLN A 4 10.12 -16.11 -7.99
C GLN A 4 10.20 -14.67 -7.51
N THR A 5 9.47 -14.37 -6.44
CA THR A 5 9.68 -13.20 -5.59
C THR A 5 10.98 -13.37 -4.82
N GLN A 6 12.12 -13.12 -5.47
CA GLN A 6 13.30 -12.69 -4.71
C GLN A 6 13.15 -11.20 -4.45
N ALA A 7 12.73 -10.87 -3.23
CA ALA A 7 12.89 -9.53 -2.66
C ALA A 7 14.38 -9.29 -2.41
N GLN A 8 15.15 -9.02 -3.46
CA GLN A 8 16.45 -8.38 -3.32
C GLN A 8 16.21 -6.87 -3.35
N LEU A 9 16.24 -6.24 -2.17
CA LEU A 9 16.44 -4.79 -2.04
C LEU A 9 17.87 -4.47 -2.49
N GLY A 10 18.12 -4.54 -3.80
CA GLY A 10 19.37 -4.12 -4.41
C GLY A 10 19.40 -2.60 -4.50
N SER A 11 20.29 -1.97 -3.76
CA SER A 11 20.56 -0.53 -3.86
C SER A 11 21.24 -0.25 -5.20
N CYS A 12 20.51 0.31 -6.17
CA CYS A 12 21.09 0.77 -7.43
C CYS A 12 21.34 2.28 -7.37
N ASN A 13 22.61 2.65 -7.23
CA ASN A 13 23.09 4.02 -7.45
C ASN A 13 22.94 4.39 -8.93
N HIS A 14 22.60 5.64 -9.20
CA HIS A 14 22.15 6.21 -10.48
C HIS A 14 23.20 6.26 -11.61
N SER A 15 24.05 5.25 -11.75
CA SER A 15 25.01 5.15 -12.86
C SER A 15 24.60 3.98 -13.75
N GLN A 16 24.44 4.25 -15.03
CA GLN A 16 23.93 3.35 -16.06
C GLN A 16 24.68 2.00 -16.08
N ASP A 17 24.15 1.00 -15.38
CA ASP A 17 24.56 -0.41 -15.50
C ASP A 17 23.51 -1.15 -16.37
N PRO A 18 23.90 -1.71 -17.54
CA PRO A 18 22.99 -2.43 -18.44
C PRO A 18 22.38 -3.71 -17.83
N THR A 19 22.74 -4.08 -16.60
CA THR A 19 22.22 -5.27 -15.91
C THR A 19 21.25 -4.97 -14.77
N CYS A 20 20.95 -3.69 -14.49
CA CYS A 20 19.99 -3.31 -13.45
C CYS A 20 18.54 -3.64 -13.89
N LYS A 21 18.06 -4.82 -13.50
CA LYS A 21 16.66 -5.21 -13.67
C LYS A 21 15.76 -4.19 -12.96
N LYS A 22 15.04 -3.37 -13.74
CA LYS A 22 14.12 -2.36 -13.20
C LYS A 22 12.92 -3.06 -12.56
N PHE A 23 12.66 -2.78 -11.28
CA PHE A 23 11.50 -3.31 -10.58
C PHE A 23 10.21 -2.68 -11.13
N THR A 24 9.32 -3.49 -11.71
CA THR A 24 8.09 -3.04 -12.37
C THR A 24 6.86 -3.83 -11.87
N PRO A 25 6.41 -3.61 -10.62
CA PRO A 25 5.35 -4.40 -9.99
C PRO A 25 3.97 -4.19 -10.64
N PHE A 26 3.80 -3.09 -11.38
CA PHE A 26 2.56 -2.73 -12.08
C PHE A 26 2.67 -2.90 -13.61
N GLY A 27 3.64 -3.70 -14.08
CA GLY A 27 3.97 -3.84 -15.50
C GLY A 27 4.80 -2.67 -16.04
N GLY A 28 4.92 -2.60 -17.37
CA GLY A 28 5.71 -1.57 -18.06
C GLY A 28 5.31 -1.40 -19.53
N GLY A 29 5.82 -0.34 -20.17
CA GLY A 29 5.48 0.01 -21.55
C GLY A 29 4.02 0.45 -21.72
N SER A 30 3.42 0.12 -22.87
CA SER A 30 2.02 0.48 -23.20
C SER A 30 0.96 -0.26 -22.36
N ARG A 31 1.38 -1.23 -21.53
CA ARG A 31 0.50 -2.05 -20.67
C ARG A 31 0.75 -1.79 -19.19
N CYS A 32 1.25 -0.60 -18.84
CA CYS A 32 1.35 -0.17 -17.46
C CYS A 32 -0.05 -0.07 -16.81
N CYS A 33 -0.16 -0.46 -15.54
CA CYS A 33 -1.42 -0.32 -14.81
C CYS A 33 -1.79 1.19 -14.68
N PRO A 34 -2.99 1.61 -15.16
CA PRO A 34 -3.44 2.99 -15.01
C PRO A 34 -3.70 3.36 -13.53
N GLY A 35 -3.93 2.37 -12.66
CA GLY A 35 -4.10 2.57 -11.22
C GLY A 35 -2.80 2.60 -10.41
N SER A 36 -1.62 2.60 -11.05
CA SER A 36 -0.34 2.45 -10.35
C SER A 36 -0.04 3.60 -9.36
N ASP A 37 -0.38 4.84 -9.71
CA ASP A 37 -0.17 5.98 -8.81
C ASP A 37 -1.22 6.03 -7.70
N LEU A 38 -2.45 5.64 -8.01
CA LEU A 38 -3.52 5.51 -7.01
C LEU A 38 -3.15 4.45 -5.95
N ALA A 39 -2.68 3.28 -6.38
CA ALA A 39 -2.28 2.20 -5.48
C ALA A 39 -1.14 2.62 -4.54
N LYS A 40 -0.17 3.40 -5.02
CA LYS A 40 0.91 3.93 -4.17
C LYS A 40 0.37 4.87 -3.11
N VAL A 41 -0.52 5.80 -3.47
CA VAL A 41 -1.11 6.76 -2.53
C VAL A 41 -1.97 6.05 -1.49
N GLU A 42 -2.79 5.10 -1.92
CA GLU A 42 -3.65 4.30 -1.04
C GLU A 42 -2.84 3.53 0.01
N VAL A 43 -1.79 2.81 -0.42
CA VAL A 43 -0.92 2.05 0.49
C VAL A 43 -0.13 2.99 1.41
N ALA A 44 0.43 4.09 0.89
CA ALA A 44 1.19 5.04 1.70
C ALA A 44 0.32 5.72 2.76
N PHE A 45 -0.90 6.11 2.39
CA PHE A 45 -1.86 6.73 3.29
C PHE A 45 -2.27 5.76 4.40
N PHE A 46 -2.63 4.52 4.04
CA PHE A 46 -2.98 3.47 5.00
C PHE A 46 -1.83 3.21 5.99
N LEU A 47 -0.61 3.00 5.49
CA LEU A 47 0.55 2.72 6.32
C LEU A 47 0.91 3.90 7.24
N HIS A 48 0.81 5.14 6.75
CA HIS A 48 1.05 6.32 7.58
C HIS A 48 0.12 6.33 8.80
N HIS A 49 -1.17 6.09 8.61
CA HIS A 49 -2.15 6.08 9.70
C HIS A 49 -1.96 4.87 10.62
N LEU A 50 -1.67 3.70 10.05
CA LEU A 50 -1.41 2.48 10.81
C LEU A 50 -0.22 2.67 11.76
N VAL A 51 0.91 3.15 11.24
CA VAL A 51 2.17 3.29 11.99
C VAL A 51 2.10 4.38 13.06
N GLN A 52 1.42 5.49 12.78
CA GLN A 52 1.38 6.63 13.70
C GLN A 52 0.45 6.40 14.90
N ASN A 53 -0.68 5.71 14.73
CA ASN A 53 -1.72 5.64 15.76
C ASN A 53 -1.91 4.27 16.36
N PHE A 54 -1.37 3.22 15.75
CA PHE A 54 -1.62 1.86 16.19
C PHE A 54 -0.31 1.10 16.37
N ARG A 55 -0.31 0.23 17.38
CA ARG A 55 0.65 -0.86 17.49
C ARG A 55 -0.04 -2.11 16.98
N TRP A 56 0.60 -2.86 16.10
CA TRP A 56 0.03 -4.11 15.59
C TRP A 56 0.97 -5.29 15.86
N LYS A 57 0.36 -6.45 16.06
CA LYS A 57 1.04 -7.75 16.17
C LYS A 57 0.30 -8.78 15.34
N THR A 58 1.04 -9.65 14.66
CA THR A 58 0.46 -10.79 13.92
C THR A 58 0.10 -11.91 14.88
N GLU A 59 -1.05 -12.53 14.67
CA GLU A 59 -1.45 -13.71 15.43
C GLU A 59 -0.85 -14.97 14.78
N GLY A 60 0.28 -15.41 15.33
CA GLY A 60 1.04 -16.57 14.83
C GLY A 60 1.85 -16.30 13.55
N GLU A 61 2.53 -17.34 13.06
CA GLU A 61 3.33 -17.27 11.84
C GLU A 61 2.50 -17.63 10.60
N ASP A 62 2.22 -16.66 9.73
CA ASP A 62 1.54 -16.88 8.45
C ASP A 62 2.44 -16.35 7.32
N GLN A 63 2.56 -17.10 6.24
CA GLN A 63 3.44 -16.76 5.12
C GLN A 63 2.63 -16.56 3.85
N PRO A 64 2.97 -15.54 3.03
CA PRO A 64 2.30 -15.33 1.77
C PRO A 64 2.65 -16.45 0.80
N ILE A 65 1.63 -17.07 0.22
CA ILE A 65 1.73 -18.08 -0.83
C ILE A 65 1.25 -17.47 -2.14
N ALA A 66 1.99 -17.73 -3.21
CA ALA A 66 1.67 -17.19 -4.54
C ALA A 66 1.27 -18.32 -5.50
N TYR A 67 -0.03 -18.58 -5.69
CA TYR A 67 -0.55 -19.32 -6.85
C TYR A 67 -2.10 -19.33 -6.93
N PRO A 68 -2.75 -18.85 -8.00
CA PRO A 68 -2.27 -17.89 -9.02
C PRO A 68 -2.21 -16.45 -8.49
N TYR A 69 -2.73 -16.19 -7.29
CA TYR A 69 -2.70 -14.91 -6.59
C TYR A 69 -1.91 -15.03 -5.28
N VAL A 70 -1.54 -13.90 -4.68
CA VAL A 70 -0.90 -13.87 -3.36
C VAL A 70 -1.98 -13.96 -2.29
N GLU A 71 -1.91 -14.98 -1.46
CA GLU A 71 -2.84 -15.21 -0.36
C GLU A 71 -2.08 -15.62 0.91
N PHE A 72 -2.72 -15.40 2.06
CA PHE A 72 -2.26 -15.88 3.35
C PHE A 72 -3.16 -17.03 3.78
N GLN A 73 -2.60 -18.18 4.17
CA GLN A 73 -3.40 -19.37 4.48
C GLN A 73 -4.36 -19.14 5.63
N ARG A 74 -4.01 -18.25 6.56
CA ARG A 74 -4.83 -17.90 7.73
C ARG A 74 -5.32 -16.45 7.68
N GLY A 75 -5.24 -15.81 6.53
CA GLY A 75 -5.77 -14.46 6.30
C GLY A 75 -5.00 -13.32 6.97
N LEU A 76 -3.78 -13.56 7.48
CA LEU A 76 -2.95 -12.54 8.15
C LEU A 76 -3.71 -11.76 9.24
N VAL A 77 -4.13 -12.45 10.30
CA VAL A 77 -4.83 -11.81 11.42
C VAL A 77 -3.90 -10.84 12.16
N LEU A 78 -4.32 -9.58 12.29
CA LEU A 78 -3.61 -8.52 13.01
C LEU A 78 -4.36 -8.12 14.27
N ASN A 79 -3.68 -8.19 15.41
CA ASN A 79 -4.14 -7.57 16.66
C ASN A 79 -3.64 -6.14 16.70
N VAL A 80 -4.56 -5.19 16.80
CA VAL A 80 -4.27 -3.75 16.64
C VAL A 80 -4.68 -3.02 17.91
N ASP A 81 -3.69 -2.42 18.59
CA ASP A 81 -3.87 -1.65 19.82
C ASP A 81 -3.66 -0.15 19.53
N PRO A 82 -4.57 0.75 19.96
CA PRO A 82 -4.40 2.19 19.78
C PRO A 82 -3.25 2.72 20.66
N CYS A 83 -2.39 3.56 20.08
CA CYS A 83 -1.19 4.07 20.74
C CYS A 83 -1.40 5.43 21.44
N SER A 84 -2.47 6.17 21.09
CA SER A 84 -2.98 7.38 21.77
C SER A 84 -4.22 7.89 21.02
N GLU A 85 -5.05 8.72 21.66
CA GLU A 85 -6.19 9.44 21.05
C GLU A 85 -5.68 10.54 20.08
N THR A 86 -4.89 10.15 19.09
CA THR A 86 -4.28 11.08 18.15
C THR A 86 -5.26 11.36 17.01
N THR A 87 -5.91 12.52 17.08
CA THR A 87 -6.62 13.09 15.92
C THR A 87 -5.59 13.38 14.84
N ILE A 88 -5.61 12.63 13.73
CA ILE A 88 -4.75 12.97 12.59
C ILE A 88 -5.36 14.17 11.87
N TYR A 89 -4.56 15.22 11.73
CA TYR A 89 -4.82 16.33 10.82
C TYR A 89 -4.10 16.05 9.50
N CYS A 90 -4.87 15.73 8.46
CA CYS A 90 -4.34 15.67 7.11
C CYS A 90 -4.57 17.02 6.41
N TYR A 91 -3.58 17.50 5.68
CA TYR A 91 -3.69 18.70 4.86
C TYR A 91 -3.85 18.29 3.39
N PHE A 92 -5.08 18.26 2.90
CA PHE A 92 -5.36 18.05 1.48
C PHE A 92 -5.49 19.42 0.80
N TYR A 93 -4.70 19.69 -0.24
CA TYR A 93 -4.72 20.97 -0.97
C TYR A 93 -4.57 22.22 -0.07
N GLY A 94 -3.85 22.10 1.06
CA GLY A 94 -3.68 23.18 2.03
C GLY A 94 -4.84 23.37 3.02
N GLN A 95 -5.87 22.51 2.97
CA GLN A 95 -7.01 22.57 3.88
C GLN A 95 -6.80 21.60 5.05
N LYS A 96 -6.87 22.11 6.29
CA LYS A 96 -6.77 21.29 7.51
C LYS A 96 -8.05 20.46 7.67
N VAL A 97 -7.93 19.14 7.63
CA VAL A 97 -9.06 18.25 7.88
C VAL A 97 -8.72 17.28 9.00
N SER A 98 -9.49 17.35 10.08
CA SER A 98 -9.43 16.40 11.19
C SER A 98 -10.17 15.13 10.82
N PHE A 99 -9.52 13.98 10.90
CA PHE A 99 -10.18 12.71 10.62
C PHE A 99 -9.90 11.69 11.71
N GLU A 100 -10.99 11.08 12.21
CA GLU A 100 -10.93 9.73 12.73
C GLU A 100 -10.68 8.78 11.55
N CYS A 101 -9.73 7.85 11.70
CA CYS A 101 -9.21 6.95 10.65
C CYS A 101 -10.30 6.30 9.75
N LEU A 102 -11.47 5.98 10.32
CA LEU A 102 -12.59 5.37 9.61
C LEU A 102 -13.25 6.33 8.60
N ASN A 103 -13.26 7.62 8.87
CA ASN A 103 -13.88 8.64 8.00
C ASN A 103 -12.97 8.95 6.79
N THR A 104 -11.65 8.90 6.95
CA THR A 104 -10.72 9.09 5.82
C THR A 104 -10.69 7.91 4.88
N TYR A 105 -10.70 6.67 5.39
CA TYR A 105 -10.80 5.49 4.54
C TYR A 105 -12.12 5.46 3.75
N LYS A 106 -13.24 5.81 4.40
CA LYS A 106 -14.54 5.95 3.71
C LYS A 106 -14.52 7.07 2.66
N ALA A 107 -13.87 8.20 2.93
CA ALA A 107 -13.73 9.29 1.96
C ALA A 107 -12.86 8.89 0.77
N MET A 108 -11.74 8.21 1.03
CA MET A 108 -10.85 7.69 0.00
C MET A 108 -11.54 6.61 -0.86
N ALA A 109 -12.25 5.66 -0.23
CA ALA A 109 -13.04 4.66 -0.95
C ALA A 109 -14.12 5.27 -1.84
N LYS A 110 -14.81 6.33 -1.38
CA LYS A 110 -15.77 7.08 -2.19
C LYS A 110 -15.10 7.82 -3.36
N TYR A 111 -13.93 8.42 -3.13
CA TYR A 111 -13.16 9.08 -4.19
C TYR A 111 -12.65 8.07 -5.24
N ILE A 112 -12.16 6.90 -4.80
CA ILE A 112 -11.75 5.80 -5.68
C ILE A 112 -12.94 5.30 -6.50
N ALA A 113 -14.09 5.06 -5.87
CA ALA A 113 -15.32 4.65 -6.56
C ALA A 113 -15.78 5.71 -7.59
N TRP A 114 -15.67 7.00 -7.25
CA TRP A 114 -15.95 8.09 -8.17
C TRP A 114 -14.97 8.13 -9.35
N GLN A 115 -13.67 7.95 -9.11
CA GLN A 115 -12.64 7.86 -10.16
C GLN A 115 -12.90 6.69 -11.11
N GLN A 116 -13.33 5.54 -10.58
CA GLN A 116 -13.69 4.38 -11.40
C GLN A 116 -14.97 4.60 -12.22
N SER A 117 -15.91 5.44 -11.77
CA SER A 117 -17.14 5.78 -12.51
C SER A 117 -16.96 6.83 -13.62
N LYS A 118 -15.79 7.46 -13.69
CA LYS A 118 -15.47 8.53 -14.65
C LYS A 118 -14.62 8.03 -15.82
N GLY A 119 -14.29 6.74 -15.85
CA GLY A 119 -13.58 6.04 -16.93
C GLY A 119 -14.52 5.44 -17.95
#